data_AF-A0A2M7KCP6-F1
#
_entry.id   AF-A0A2M7KCP6-F1
#
_cell.length_a   1.000
_cell.length_b   1.000
_cell.length_c   1.000
_cell.angle_alpha   90.00
_cell.angle_beta   90.00
_cell.angle_gamma   90.00
#
_symmetry.space_group_name_H-M   'P 1'
#
loop_
_entity.id
_entity.type
_entity.pdbx_description
1 polymer ?
#
loop_
_entity_poly.entity_id
_entity_poly.type
_entity_poly.pdbx_seq_one_letter_code
_entity_poly.pdbx_strand_id
1 'polypeptide(L)'
;MPTKSKKLQKSEVEDLRLKLIESENNFKKYCTEVASQNEEYKAINEKYLKTNEELSEKNSTIIRIMNEMRWNEAKSRQMFISSPVGIMYYDTTLFINELNFAFSEILSAPYNLLKGFDLKTMNDKKVLPAIKDAISGKTGHYEGFYKSTLSGKEVYVNFSTHPLYSREDSSVIIGGVLLAQDLTKWKHTQEKLEENEENLRLTLESIG
;
A
#
# COMPACT_ATOMS: atom_id res chain seq x y z
N MET A 1 41.46 -35.80 -92.71
CA MET A 1 41.88 -34.83 -91.67
C MET A 1 40.73 -34.61 -90.69
N PRO A 2 40.89 -34.83 -89.37
CA PRO A 2 39.85 -34.52 -88.40
C PRO A 2 39.78 -33.00 -88.17
N THR A 3 38.87 -32.40 -88.93
CA THR A 3 38.06 -31.18 -88.74
C THR A 3 38.24 -30.33 -87.47
N LYS A 4 38.43 -29.01 -87.68
CA LYS A 4 38.30 -27.89 -86.71
C LYS A 4 37.18 -28.06 -85.67
N SER A 5 36.07 -28.72 -86.04
CA SER A 5 34.92 -29.05 -85.18
C SER A 5 35.27 -29.86 -83.91
N LYS A 6 36.18 -30.84 -83.96
CA LYS A 6 36.56 -31.64 -82.77
C LYS A 6 37.43 -30.87 -81.77
N LYS A 7 38.24 -29.92 -82.25
CA LYS A 7 39.05 -29.04 -81.38
C LYS A 7 38.20 -27.94 -80.73
N LEU A 8 37.20 -27.42 -81.45
CA LEU A 8 36.27 -26.43 -80.94
C LEU A 8 35.37 -27.02 -79.84
N GLN A 9 34.84 -28.23 -80.05
CA GLN A 9 34.06 -28.97 -79.05
C GLN A 9 34.86 -29.30 -77.77
N LYS A 10 36.16 -29.59 -77.89
CA LYS A 10 37.01 -29.88 -76.72
C LYS A 10 37.28 -28.62 -75.87
N SER A 11 37.34 -27.45 -76.49
CA SER A 11 37.52 -26.16 -75.80
C SER A 11 36.26 -25.72 -75.05
N GLU A 12 35.08 -25.92 -75.65
CA GLU A 12 33.79 -25.62 -75.00
C GLU A 12 33.52 -26.53 -73.80
N VAL A 13 33.91 -27.80 -73.88
CA VAL A 13 33.80 -28.75 -72.77
C VAL A 13 34.66 -28.35 -71.57
N GLU A 14 35.87 -27.81 -71.80
CA GLU A 14 36.75 -27.37 -70.71
C GLU A 14 36.27 -26.06 -70.07
N ASP A 15 35.72 -25.13 -70.85
CA ASP A 15 35.09 -23.89 -70.35
C ASP A 15 33.83 -24.20 -69.51
N LEU A 16 32.99 -25.13 -69.98
CA LEU A 16 31.84 -25.63 -69.21
C LEU A 16 32.27 -26.30 -67.90
N ARG A 17 33.39 -27.04 -67.91
CA ARG A 17 33.94 -27.68 -66.72
C ARG A 17 34.45 -26.65 -65.71
N LEU A 18 35.13 -25.59 -66.16
CA LEU A 18 35.58 -24.49 -65.31
C LEU A 18 34.38 -23.74 -64.67
N LYS A 19 33.35 -23.44 -65.46
CA LYS A 19 32.10 -22.84 -64.96
C LYS A 19 31.37 -23.73 -63.95
N LEU A 20 31.37 -25.05 -64.18
CA LEU A 20 30.81 -26.01 -63.23
C LEU A 20 31.57 -25.99 -61.90
N ILE A 21 32.90 -26.03 -61.93
CA ILE A 21 33.75 -25.97 -60.74
C ILE A 21 33.56 -24.64 -59.99
N GLU A 22 33.49 -23.52 -60.71
CA GLU A 22 33.22 -22.20 -60.11
C GLU A 22 31.83 -22.15 -59.47
N SER A 23 30.81 -22.68 -60.14
CA SER A 23 29.45 -22.81 -59.61
C SER A 23 29.40 -23.72 -58.38
N GLU A 24 30.13 -24.85 -58.38
CA GLU A 24 30.22 -25.77 -57.24
C GLU A 24 30.90 -25.10 -56.04
N ASN A 25 31.97 -24.34 -56.27
CA ASN A 25 32.66 -23.58 -55.21
C ASN A 25 31.77 -22.48 -54.64
N ASN A 26 31.06 -21.74 -55.51
CA ASN A 26 30.11 -20.71 -55.08
C ASN A 26 28.94 -21.30 -54.29
N PHE A 27 28.40 -22.44 -54.75
CA PHE A 27 27.36 -23.17 -54.03
C PHE A 27 27.85 -23.66 -52.66
N LYS A 28 29.07 -24.22 -52.59
CA LYS A 28 29.67 -24.66 -51.33
C LYS A 28 29.86 -23.50 -50.35
N LYS A 29 30.31 -22.34 -50.84
CA LYS A 29 30.44 -21.11 -50.03
C LYS A 29 29.08 -20.67 -49.49
N TYR A 30 28.06 -20.62 -50.35
CA TYR A 30 26.69 -20.28 -49.96
C TYR A 30 26.12 -21.25 -48.91
N CYS A 31 26.30 -22.55 -49.09
CA CYS A 31 25.89 -23.56 -48.11
C CYS A 31 26.58 -23.38 -46.76
N THR A 32 27.85 -22.97 -46.74
CA THR A 32 28.61 -22.73 -45.51
C THR A 32 28.10 -21.48 -44.78
N GLU A 33 27.80 -20.41 -45.52
CA GLU A 33 27.26 -19.17 -44.97
C GLU A 33 25.86 -19.36 -44.39
N VAL A 34 24.98 -20.08 -45.10
CA VAL A 34 23.65 -20.45 -44.61
C VAL A 34 23.74 -21.34 -43.36
N ALA A 35 24.67 -22.29 -43.32
CA ALA A 35 24.89 -23.12 -42.14
C ALA A 35 25.30 -22.29 -40.92
N SER A 36 26.23 -21.33 -41.11
CA SER A 36 26.67 -20.41 -40.05
C SER A 36 25.52 -19.56 -39.52
N GLN A 37 24.72 -18.97 -40.42
CA GLN A 37 23.55 -18.15 -40.02
C GLN A 37 22.49 -18.97 -39.29
N ASN A 38 22.28 -20.23 -39.69
CA ASN A 38 21.34 -21.11 -39.01
C ASN A 38 21.77 -21.45 -37.58
N GLU A 39 23.07 -21.61 -37.34
CA GLU A 39 23.62 -21.81 -35.99
C GLU A 39 23.43 -20.56 -35.11
N GLU A 40 23.72 -19.37 -35.64
CA GLU A 40 23.49 -18.09 -34.94
C GLU A 40 22.01 -17.88 -34.60
N TYR A 41 21.11 -18.12 -35.57
CA TYR A 41 19.67 -17.99 -35.38
C TYR A 41 19.15 -18.93 -34.30
N LYS A 42 19.69 -20.16 -34.23
CA LYS A 42 19.35 -21.12 -33.18
C LYS A 42 19.77 -20.60 -31.80
N ALA A 43 20.99 -20.08 -31.66
CA ALA A 43 21.47 -19.53 -30.38
C ALA A 43 20.63 -18.31 -29.91
N ILE A 44 20.24 -17.43 -30.83
CA ILE A 44 19.37 -16.27 -30.52
C ILE A 44 18.00 -16.73 -30.04
N ASN A 45 17.38 -17.70 -30.73
CA ASN A 45 16.07 -18.22 -30.33
C ASN A 45 16.10 -18.90 -28.95
N GLU A 46 17.15 -19.67 -28.66
CA GLU A 46 17.32 -20.26 -27.32
C GLU A 46 17.44 -19.19 -26.24
N LYS A 47 18.16 -18.10 -26.51
CA LYS A 47 18.25 -16.96 -25.58
C LYS A 47 16.91 -16.26 -25.42
N TYR A 48 16.17 -16.04 -26.52
CA TYR A 48 14.85 -15.41 -26.50
C TYR A 48 13.85 -16.20 -25.65
N LEU A 49 13.82 -17.52 -25.81
CA LEU A 49 12.97 -18.41 -25.03
C LEU A 49 13.25 -18.27 -23.52
N LYS A 50 14.54 -18.32 -23.12
CA LYS A 50 14.93 -18.14 -21.72
C LYS A 50 14.49 -16.79 -21.15
N THR A 51 14.74 -15.69 -21.88
CA THR A 51 14.32 -14.35 -21.43
C THR A 51 12.81 -14.23 -21.31
N ASN A 52 12.06 -14.85 -22.22
CA ASN A 52 10.61 -14.83 -22.17
C ASN A 52 10.04 -15.63 -20.98
N GLU A 53 10.66 -16.76 -20.65
CA GLU A 53 10.36 -17.53 -19.44
C GLU A 53 10.62 -16.69 -18.18
N GLU A 54 11.81 -16.09 -18.05
CA GLU A 54 12.15 -15.19 -16.93
C GLU A 54 11.18 -13.99 -16.81
N LEU A 55 10.77 -13.41 -17.94
CA LEU A 55 9.84 -12.29 -17.97
C LEU A 55 8.44 -12.72 -17.50
N SER A 56 7.98 -13.89 -17.94
CA SER A 56 6.71 -14.48 -17.48
C SER A 56 6.72 -14.71 -15.98
N GLU A 57 7.82 -15.24 -15.43
CA GLU A 57 7.99 -15.42 -13.99
C GLU A 57 7.95 -14.09 -13.23
N LYS A 58 8.67 -13.06 -13.70
CA LYS A 58 8.64 -11.72 -13.12
C LYS A 58 7.23 -11.11 -13.15
N ASN A 59 6.52 -11.24 -14.26
CA ASN A 59 5.14 -10.76 -14.40
C ASN A 59 4.20 -11.43 -13.39
N SER A 60 4.32 -12.75 -13.21
CA SER A 60 3.52 -13.48 -12.21
C SER A 60 3.80 -12.98 -10.78
N THR A 61 5.06 -12.68 -10.48
CA THR A 61 5.48 -12.16 -9.18
C THR A 61 4.93 -10.76 -8.93
N ILE A 62 4.99 -9.88 -9.95
CA ILE A 62 4.42 -8.53 -9.88
C ILE A 62 2.91 -8.59 -9.60
N ILE A 63 2.17 -9.45 -10.31
CA ILE A 63 0.73 -9.61 -10.10
C ILE A 63 0.44 -10.06 -8.65
N ARG A 64 1.24 -10.99 -8.11
CA ARG A 64 1.09 -11.44 -6.72
C ARG A 64 1.30 -10.28 -5.73
N ILE A 65 2.41 -9.54 -5.87
CA ILE A 65 2.73 -8.40 -5.00
C ILE A 65 1.64 -7.32 -5.10
N MET A 66 1.19 -6.99 -6.31
CA MET A 66 0.12 -6.01 -6.52
C MET A 66 -1.17 -6.43 -5.83
N ASN A 67 -1.54 -7.71 -5.93
CA ASN A 67 -2.74 -8.22 -5.26
C ASN A 67 -2.61 -8.19 -3.73
N GLU A 68 -1.44 -8.56 -3.19
CA GLU A 68 -1.17 -8.46 -1.75
C GLU A 68 -1.22 -7.01 -1.25
N MET A 69 -0.65 -6.06 -2.00
CA MET A 69 -0.72 -4.63 -1.68
C MET A 69 -2.16 -4.13 -1.65
N ARG A 70 -2.93 -4.43 -2.71
CA ARG A 70 -4.35 -4.05 -2.80
C ARG A 70 -5.17 -4.67 -1.66
N TRP A 71 -4.90 -5.93 -1.32
CA TRP A 71 -5.56 -6.61 -0.21
C TRP A 71 -5.24 -5.95 1.14
N ASN A 72 -3.97 -5.64 1.40
CA ASN A 72 -3.56 -4.99 2.64
C ASN A 72 -4.13 -3.58 2.78
N GLU A 73 -4.17 -2.81 1.69
CA GLU A 73 -4.79 -1.49 1.67
C GLU A 73 -6.30 -1.57 1.93
N ALA A 74 -7.01 -2.46 1.23
CA ALA A 74 -8.44 -2.66 1.43
C ALA A 74 -8.76 -3.10 2.86
N LYS A 75 -7.99 -4.04 3.41
CA LYS A 75 -8.11 -4.52 4.79
C LYS A 75 -7.85 -3.39 5.79
N SER A 76 -6.79 -2.61 5.61
CA SER A 76 -6.45 -1.47 6.47
C SER A 76 -7.56 -0.40 6.45
N ARG A 77 -8.06 -0.06 5.26
CA ARG A 77 -9.18 0.87 5.09
C ARG A 77 -10.46 0.36 5.76
N GLN A 78 -10.74 -0.93 5.64
CA GLN A 78 -11.90 -1.54 6.28
C GLN A 78 -11.78 -1.48 7.81
N MET A 79 -10.62 -1.83 8.38
CA MET A 79 -10.38 -1.72 9.83
C MET A 79 -10.57 -0.28 10.33
N PHE A 80 -10.11 0.71 9.58
CA PHE A 80 -10.30 2.12 9.93
C PHE A 80 -11.78 2.52 9.95
N ILE A 81 -12.57 2.10 8.95
CA ILE A 81 -13.99 2.46 8.81
C ILE A 81 -14.89 1.68 9.78
N SER A 82 -14.66 0.39 9.98
CA SER A 82 -15.54 -0.50 10.76
C SER A 82 -15.19 -0.55 12.25
N SER A 83 -14.18 0.18 12.71
CA SER A 83 -13.78 0.19 14.12
C SER A 83 -14.85 0.88 14.98
N PRO A 84 -15.28 0.29 16.11
CA PRO A 84 -16.15 0.96 17.09
C PRO A 84 -15.40 2.05 17.89
N VAL A 85 -14.07 2.11 17.75
CA VAL A 85 -13.22 3.14 18.34
C VAL A 85 -13.07 4.28 17.34
N GLY A 86 -13.23 5.51 17.80
CA GLY A 86 -12.96 6.70 17.00
C GLY A 86 -11.47 6.83 16.71
N ILE A 87 -11.09 7.01 15.46
CA ILE A 87 -9.70 7.18 15.03
C ILE A 87 -9.58 8.52 14.30
N MET A 88 -8.56 9.30 14.65
CA MET A 88 -8.27 10.61 14.07
C MET A 88 -6.76 10.76 13.84
N TYR A 89 -6.37 11.20 12.65
CA TYR A 89 -5.01 11.58 12.29
C TYR A 89 -4.90 13.09 12.22
N TYR A 90 -3.80 13.64 12.74
CA TYR A 90 -3.51 15.06 12.69
C TYR A 90 -2.02 15.30 12.46
N ASP A 91 -1.68 16.42 11.86
CA ASP A 91 -0.30 16.81 11.58
C ASP A 91 0.38 17.50 12.76
N THR A 92 1.67 17.81 12.61
CA THR A 92 2.46 18.52 13.63
C THR A 92 1.97 19.95 13.92
N THR A 93 1.15 20.53 13.03
CA THR A 93 0.51 21.84 13.22
C THR A 93 -0.86 21.76 13.91
N LEU A 94 -1.28 20.53 14.26
CA LEU A 94 -2.53 20.16 14.93
C LEU A 94 -3.80 20.35 14.10
N PHE A 95 -3.68 20.21 12.77
CA PHE A 95 -4.84 20.11 11.89
C PHE A 95 -5.23 18.65 11.69
N ILE A 96 -6.54 18.36 11.71
CA ILE A 96 -7.05 17.01 11.44
C ILE A 96 -6.95 16.71 9.94
N ASN A 97 -6.14 15.73 9.56
CA ASN A 97 -6.00 15.29 8.17
C ASN A 97 -7.10 14.29 7.79
N GLU A 98 -7.36 13.32 8.68
CA GLU A 98 -8.32 12.24 8.46
C GLU A 98 -8.95 11.78 9.77
N LEU A 99 -10.16 11.25 9.69
CA LEU A 99 -10.84 10.59 10.81
C LEU A 99 -11.75 9.48 10.28
N ASN A 100 -12.14 8.54 11.14
CA ASN A 100 -13.16 7.55 10.80
C ASN A 100 -14.57 8.04 11.20
N PHE A 101 -15.60 7.36 10.69
CA PHE A 101 -16.98 7.71 11.00
C PHE A 101 -17.30 7.58 12.50
N ALA A 102 -16.75 6.57 13.17
CA ALA A 102 -16.95 6.38 14.61
C ALA A 102 -16.51 7.62 15.43
N PHE A 103 -15.39 8.27 15.08
CA PHE A 103 -14.96 9.48 15.77
C PHE A 103 -15.98 10.63 15.64
N SER A 104 -16.54 10.80 14.45
CA SER A 104 -17.61 11.77 14.17
C SER A 104 -18.89 11.45 14.95
N GLU A 105 -19.26 10.17 15.08
CA GLU A 105 -20.44 9.72 15.84
C GLU A 105 -20.28 9.93 17.35
N ILE A 106 -19.12 9.58 17.92
CA ILE A 106 -18.79 9.76 19.34
C ILE A 106 -18.99 11.23 19.73
N LEU A 107 -18.38 12.15 18.97
CA LEU A 107 -18.51 13.59 19.19
C LEU A 107 -19.85 14.15 18.71
N SER A 108 -20.64 13.38 17.95
CA SER A 108 -21.88 13.79 17.29
C SER A 108 -21.72 15.10 16.52
N ALA A 109 -20.60 15.22 15.80
CA ALA A 109 -20.23 16.39 15.01
C ALA A 109 -20.05 15.99 13.53
N PRO A 110 -20.41 16.86 12.56
CA PRO A 110 -20.34 16.51 11.14
C PRO A 110 -18.90 16.20 10.69
N TYR A 111 -18.72 15.06 10.00
CA TYR A 111 -17.43 14.60 9.48
C TYR A 111 -16.67 15.69 8.71
N ASN A 112 -17.35 16.39 7.80
CA ASN A 112 -16.75 17.42 6.94
C ASN A 112 -16.25 18.65 7.71
N LEU A 113 -16.79 18.91 8.91
CA LEU A 113 -16.33 20.01 9.76
C LEU A 113 -15.20 19.58 10.69
N LEU A 114 -15.15 18.30 11.06
CA LEU A 114 -14.03 17.73 11.81
C LEU A 114 -12.79 17.58 10.93
N LYS A 115 -12.95 17.19 9.67
CA LYS A 115 -11.82 17.10 8.73
C LYS A 115 -11.29 18.50 8.42
N GLY A 116 -10.01 18.73 8.67
CA GLY A 116 -9.37 20.04 8.54
C GLY A 116 -9.61 20.97 9.75
N PHE A 117 -10.24 20.50 10.83
CA PHE A 117 -10.41 21.30 12.03
C PHE A 117 -9.06 21.56 12.72
N ASP A 118 -8.84 22.81 13.15
CA ASP A 118 -7.67 23.19 13.94
C ASP A 118 -7.91 22.87 15.42
N LEU A 119 -7.23 21.84 15.94
CA LEU A 119 -7.36 21.40 17.33
C LEU A 119 -6.94 22.49 18.33
N LYS A 120 -6.15 23.50 17.95
CA LYS A 120 -5.79 24.63 18.84
C LYS A 120 -6.98 25.53 19.13
N THR A 121 -8.00 25.52 18.26
CA THR A 121 -9.20 26.35 18.37
C THR A 121 -10.31 25.70 19.20
N MET A 122 -10.10 24.48 19.70
CA MET A 122 -11.08 23.78 20.52
C MET A 122 -11.37 24.50 21.84
N ASN A 123 -12.64 24.47 22.26
CA ASN A 123 -13.11 25.10 23.50
C ASN A 123 -12.62 24.35 24.74
N ASP A 124 -12.78 23.02 24.78
CA ASP A 124 -12.32 22.20 25.89
C ASP A 124 -10.88 21.76 25.67
N LYS A 125 -9.94 22.39 26.38
CA LYS A 125 -8.50 22.18 26.21
C LYS A 125 -7.91 21.04 27.04
N LYS A 126 -8.72 20.31 27.81
CA LYS A 126 -8.23 19.24 28.71
C LYS A 126 -7.46 18.13 27.98
N VAL A 127 -7.82 17.87 26.73
CA VAL A 127 -7.23 16.82 25.88
C VAL A 127 -5.98 17.28 25.13
N LEU A 128 -5.73 18.58 25.08
CA LEU A 128 -4.63 19.17 24.29
C LEU A 128 -3.23 18.71 24.75
N PRO A 129 -2.93 18.51 26.05
CA PRO A 129 -1.66 17.95 26.47
C PRO A 129 -1.38 16.57 25.86
N ALA A 130 -2.35 15.64 25.90
CA ALA A 130 -2.21 14.32 25.30
C ALA A 130 -1.94 14.43 23.79
N ILE A 131 -2.69 15.26 23.08
CA ILE A 131 -2.48 15.52 21.64
C ILE A 131 -1.05 16.01 21.36
N LYS A 132 -0.51 16.89 22.22
CA LYS A 132 0.85 17.42 22.09
C LYS A 132 1.93 16.40 22.43
N ASP A 133 1.67 15.47 23.36
CA ASP A 133 2.63 14.42 23.70
C ASP A 133 2.99 13.58 22.47
N ALA A 134 2.01 13.22 21.64
CA ALA A 134 2.24 12.46 20.40
C ALA A 134 3.20 13.15 19.43
N ILE A 135 3.04 14.45 19.19
CA ILE A 135 3.95 15.20 18.30
C ILE A 135 5.32 15.47 18.93
N SER A 136 5.47 15.24 20.24
CA SER A 136 6.75 15.24 20.94
C SER A 136 7.42 13.85 21.02
N GLY A 137 6.80 12.83 20.40
CA GLY A 137 7.32 11.46 20.36
C GLY A 137 6.89 10.59 21.53
N LYS A 138 5.94 11.03 22.35
CA LYS A 138 5.44 10.30 23.52
C LYS A 138 3.99 9.87 23.31
N THR A 139 3.60 8.75 23.92
CA THR A 139 2.17 8.40 23.98
C THR A 139 1.48 9.29 24.99
N GLY A 140 0.46 10.03 24.57
CA GLY A 140 -0.38 10.84 25.44
C GLY A 140 -1.68 10.13 25.80
N HIS A 141 -2.23 10.43 26.97
CA HIS A 141 -3.47 9.81 27.46
C HIS A 141 -4.36 10.83 28.17
N TYR A 142 -5.66 10.68 28.01
CA TYR A 142 -6.68 11.44 28.70
C TYR A 142 -7.91 10.57 28.95
N GLU A 143 -8.43 10.58 30.17
CA GLU A 143 -9.73 9.99 30.48
C GLU A 143 -10.59 11.01 31.23
N GLY A 144 -11.83 11.18 30.80
CA GLY A 144 -12.78 12.05 31.48
C GLY A 144 -13.86 12.61 30.55
N PHE A 145 -14.65 13.53 31.10
CA PHE A 145 -15.65 14.28 30.34
C PHE A 145 -15.00 15.29 29.40
N TYR A 146 -15.29 15.13 28.12
CA TYR A 146 -14.91 16.03 27.04
C TYR A 146 -16.14 16.65 26.40
N LYS A 147 -16.11 17.97 26.20
CA LYS A 147 -17.17 18.70 25.49
C LYS A 147 -16.73 19.06 24.07
N SER A 148 -17.44 18.49 23.08
CA SER A 148 -17.20 18.76 21.66
C SER A 148 -17.44 20.24 21.32
N THR A 149 -16.48 20.84 20.60
CA THR A 149 -16.57 22.26 20.19
C THR A 149 -17.64 22.47 19.12
N LEU A 150 -17.79 21.54 18.18
CA LEU A 150 -18.70 21.69 17.04
C LEU A 150 -20.15 21.32 17.37
N SER A 151 -20.37 20.33 18.24
CA SER A 151 -21.73 19.85 18.57
C SER A 151 -22.21 20.29 19.96
N GLY A 152 -21.30 20.72 20.85
CA GLY A 152 -21.61 21.01 22.25
C GLY A 152 -21.90 19.78 23.11
N LYS A 153 -21.90 18.57 22.52
CA LYS A 153 -22.14 17.32 23.23
C LYS A 153 -21.02 17.03 24.22
N GLU A 154 -21.40 16.67 25.44
CA GLU A 154 -20.48 16.15 26.45
C GLU A 154 -20.49 14.62 26.41
N VAL A 155 -19.30 14.04 26.45
CA VAL A 155 -19.08 12.58 26.41
C VAL A 155 -17.99 12.20 27.40
N TYR A 156 -18.14 11.06 28.06
CA TYR A 156 -17.07 10.49 28.88
C TYR A 156 -16.20 9.61 27.99
N VAL A 157 -14.95 10.02 27.79
CA VAL A 157 -14.07 9.42 26.78
C VAL A 157 -12.74 9.01 27.38
N ASN A 158 -12.17 7.96 26.81
CA ASN A 158 -10.77 7.60 26.98
C ASN A 158 -10.06 7.84 25.65
N PHE A 159 -9.16 8.82 25.65
CA PHE A 159 -8.31 9.18 24.53
C PHE A 159 -6.89 8.66 24.76
N SER A 160 -6.35 8.01 23.74
CA SER A 160 -4.93 7.68 23.67
C SER A 160 -4.36 8.21 22.36
N THR A 161 -3.18 8.80 22.44
CA THR A 161 -2.54 9.49 21.32
C THR A 161 -1.15 8.93 21.11
N HIS A 162 -0.81 8.64 19.85
CA HIS A 162 0.45 7.97 19.50
C HIS A 162 1.16 8.76 18.40
N PRO A 163 2.50 8.88 18.43
CA PRO A 163 3.26 9.53 17.38
C PRO A 163 3.06 8.84 16.02
N LEU A 164 2.90 9.63 14.96
CA LEU A 164 2.88 9.15 13.58
C LEU A 164 4.23 9.46 12.93
N TYR A 165 4.97 8.43 12.53
CA TYR A 165 6.30 8.55 11.92
C TYR A 165 6.24 8.56 10.39
N SER A 166 7.22 9.22 9.76
CA SER A 166 7.38 9.22 8.31
C SER A 166 7.68 7.82 7.78
N ARG A 167 7.22 7.52 6.56
CA ARG A 167 7.58 6.29 5.85
C ARG A 167 9.03 6.28 5.38
N GLU A 168 9.61 7.46 5.13
CA GLU A 168 10.98 7.61 4.62
C GLU A 168 12.02 7.56 5.74
N ASP A 169 11.67 8.12 6.91
CA ASP A 169 12.54 8.19 8.08
C ASP A 169 11.74 7.97 9.37
N SER A 170 11.99 6.85 10.03
CA SER A 170 11.31 6.46 11.28
C SER A 170 11.65 7.36 12.48
N SER A 171 12.65 8.24 12.36
CA SER A 171 12.96 9.24 13.40
C SER A 171 12.16 10.53 13.25
N VAL A 172 11.56 10.76 12.09
CA VAL A 172 10.79 11.98 11.79
C VAL A 172 9.33 11.78 12.14
N ILE A 173 8.83 12.58 13.07
CA ILE A 173 7.42 12.63 13.44
C ILE A 173 6.70 13.58 12.47
N ILE A 174 5.65 13.07 11.81
CA ILE A 174 4.83 13.83 10.85
C ILE A 174 3.46 14.20 11.42
N GLY A 175 3.13 13.72 12.62
CA GLY A 175 1.85 14.01 13.27
C GLY A 175 1.54 13.07 14.42
N GLY A 176 0.26 12.86 14.68
CA GLY A 176 -0.22 11.92 15.69
C GLY A 176 -1.48 11.18 15.26
N VAL A 177 -1.73 10.06 15.93
CA VAL A 177 -2.95 9.26 15.83
C VAL A 177 -3.65 9.31 17.17
N LEU A 178 -4.91 9.74 17.20
CA LEU A 178 -5.78 9.69 18.37
C LEU A 178 -6.77 8.54 18.23
N LEU A 179 -6.86 7.74 19.28
CA LEU A 179 -7.87 6.71 19.48
C LEU A 179 -8.83 7.17 20.58
N ALA A 180 -10.12 7.16 20.29
CA ALA A 180 -11.19 7.63 21.15
C ALA A 180 -12.16 6.50 21.46
N GLN A 181 -12.25 6.13 22.74
CA GLN A 181 -13.27 5.22 23.24
C GLN A 181 -14.36 6.00 23.96
N ASP A 182 -15.61 5.82 23.55
CA ASP A 182 -16.77 6.35 24.25
C ASP A 182 -17.15 5.41 25.38
N LEU A 183 -16.95 5.89 26.60
CA LEU A 183 -17.22 5.18 27.85
C LEU A 183 -18.46 5.74 28.57
N THR A 184 -19.25 6.61 27.91
CA THR A 184 -20.42 7.28 28.49
C THR A 184 -21.46 6.29 29.00
N LYS A 185 -21.76 5.23 28.22
CA LYS A 185 -22.73 4.19 28.63
C LYS A 185 -22.26 3.42 29.87
N TRP A 186 -20.96 3.13 29.93
CA TRP A 186 -20.36 2.45 31.06
C TRP A 186 -20.42 3.33 32.31
N LYS A 187 -20.04 4.61 32.18
CA LYS A 187 -20.04 5.57 33.28
C LYS A 187 -21.44 5.76 33.89
N HIS A 188 -22.48 5.90 33.07
CA HIS A 188 -23.86 6.00 33.56
C HIS A 188 -24.38 4.72 34.20
N THR A 189 -23.95 3.55 33.71
CA THR A 189 -24.31 2.28 34.34
C THR A 189 -23.67 2.15 35.71
N GLN A 190 -22.41 2.58 35.84
CA GLN A 190 -21.69 2.60 37.11
C GLN A 190 -22.35 3.55 38.11
N GLU A 191 -22.65 4.79 37.71
CA GLU A 191 -23.28 5.79 38.59
C GLU A 191 -24.64 5.32 39.13
N LYS A 192 -25.46 4.69 38.27
CA LYS A 192 -26.75 4.11 38.68
C LYS A 192 -26.61 2.94 39.63
N LEU A 193 -25.56 2.13 39.47
CA LEU A 193 -25.29 1.02 40.37
C LEU A 193 -24.89 1.55 41.75
N GLU A 194 -23.97 2.51 41.79
CA GLU A 194 -23.51 3.16 43.02
C GLU A 194 -24.67 3.86 43.76
N GLU A 195 -25.56 4.56 43.03
CA GLU A 195 -26.75 5.18 43.60
C GLU A 195 -27.72 4.14 44.21
N ASN A 196 -27.95 3.02 43.51
CA ASN A 196 -28.83 1.97 44.00
C ASN A 196 -28.26 1.26 45.25
N GLU A 197 -26.95 1.02 45.27
CA GLU A 197 -26.26 0.42 46.43
C GLU A 197 -26.33 1.33 47.66
N GLU A 198 -26.12 2.63 47.47
CA GLU A 198 -26.23 3.62 48.55
C GLU A 198 -27.67 3.70 49.08
N ASN A 199 -28.66 3.78 48.19
CA ASN A 199 -30.08 3.79 48.57
C ASN A 199 -30.46 2.51 49.33
N LEU A 200 -29.99 1.35 48.88
CA LEU A 200 -30.24 0.08 49.58
C LEU A 200 -29.61 0.10 50.98
N ARG A 201 -28.37 0.59 51.12
CA ARG A 201 -27.71 0.70 52.43
C ARG A 201 -28.51 1.58 53.39
N LEU A 202 -28.93 2.76 52.94
CA LEU A 202 -29.73 3.69 53.75
C LEU A 202 -31.08 3.08 54.17
N THR A 203 -31.76 2.36 53.27
CA THR A 203 -33.03 1.71 53.62
C THR A 203 -32.85 0.63 54.68
N LEU A 204 -31.80 -0.19 54.59
CA LEU A 204 -31.50 -1.24 55.58
C LEU A 204 -31.13 -0.66 56.95
N GLU A 205 -30.36 0.44 56.97
CA GLU A 205 -30.02 1.17 58.21
C GLU A 205 -31.24 1.83 58.86
N SER A 206 -32.26 2.21 58.09
CA SER A 206 -33.47 2.84 58.62
C SER A 206 -34.54 1.86 59.13
N ILE A 207 -34.44 0.58 58.77
CA ILE A 207 -35.39 -0.49 59.15
C ILE A 207 -34.83 -1.39 60.26
N GLY A 208 -33.51 -1.43 60.43
CA GLY A 208 -32.83 -2.08 61.57
C GLY A 208 -32.75 -1.20 62.80
#